data_AF-A0A9X0CNM5-F1
#
_entry.id   AF-A0A9X0CNM5-F1
#
_cell.length_a   1.000
_cell.length_b   1.000
_cell.length_c   1.000
_cell.angle_alpha   90.00
_cell.angle_beta   90.00
_cell.angle_gamma   90.00
#
_symmetry.space_group_name_H-M   'P 1'
#
loop_
_entity.id
_entity.type
_entity.pdbx_description
1 polymer ?
#
loop_
_entity_poly.entity_id
_entity_poly.type
_entity_poly.pdbx_seq_one_letter_code
_entity_poly.pdbx_strand_id
1 'polypeptide(L)'
;MSRHLKSTRADQFNAKVHGLKEIFNRLDRRTYPLPTGNDVANYLRWFQQTLQSLVKETRPVLTEDRRSFDRHQYPSMDYTGLYKALGKIVNVVPVVEIGIEAFADSVLSIMASLVPFLKKEDLNAMPMGLAMTLSIWPSQTHNRIIKLLAGYVLPVLLGVLESDEAGLSYASLTCPALIMSILQYCPDCKQHAQFVETLMRYKSDVCLDILAVLAYGPQPIINSAGQVLLHYYPLKDVGGADDWQFVYEPWQPPNCQNLECAVPHKNTPTTICLEASYASGQCSASPPVFICQKCTEVAARDIPEEKLLVKIVQPMGKMRTTCETKECKGQGKPCSVMCFSYGCVKDNRLRPLTMCQECHIRYHSADEGYDHVTQNLFPDPWTLQGPDQAYPTEAVIRLLGEAQPCQKTRNEAMGLVQGKLEEEEFEDDVDNDINNRRMLSRFGVWLLVGVCNEPARCESAERLGRLVSMVLSWIETASTLRRDYVGELLKRLTSQYVCRWLTQVRDSKLDLLCACLSPNPPGYVKVGGCWDTMSSKERQHMEGLHRLCCVVPHNLITPEVWEIIMPQWMEAIKTDVHQKI
;
A
#
# COMPACT_ATOMS: atom_id res chain seq x y z
N MET A 1 -51.35 13.22 -6.29
CA MET A 1 -50.41 14.38 -6.23
C MET A 1 -48.95 13.99 -5.95
N SER A 2 -48.64 12.97 -5.13
CA SER A 2 -47.24 12.56 -4.82
C SER A 2 -46.39 12.10 -6.03
N ARG A 3 -46.97 11.40 -7.03
CA ARG A 3 -46.22 10.93 -8.22
C ARG A 3 -45.77 12.06 -9.16
N HIS A 4 -46.59 13.11 -9.34
CA HIS A 4 -46.24 14.24 -10.21
C HIS A 4 -45.11 15.12 -9.64
N LEU A 5 -45.08 15.33 -8.32
CA LEU A 5 -43.99 16.06 -7.64
C LEU A 5 -42.66 15.29 -7.65
N LYS A 6 -42.72 13.95 -7.54
CA LYS A 6 -41.53 13.07 -7.66
C LYS A 6 -40.92 13.12 -9.07
N SER A 7 -41.75 13.24 -10.11
CA SER A 7 -41.30 13.39 -11.50
C SER A 7 -40.54 14.70 -11.72
N THR A 8 -41.08 15.84 -11.26
CA THR A 8 -40.47 17.17 -11.48
C THR A 8 -39.11 17.32 -10.81
N ARG A 9 -38.92 16.73 -9.62
CA ARG A 9 -37.62 16.75 -8.90
C ARG A 9 -36.57 15.90 -9.63
N ALA A 10 -36.96 14.76 -10.19
CA ALA A 10 -36.06 13.91 -10.98
C ALA A 10 -35.66 14.58 -12.31
N ASP A 11 -36.61 15.21 -13.00
CA ASP A 11 -36.35 15.96 -14.23
C ASP A 11 -35.38 17.13 -13.98
N GLN A 12 -35.60 17.89 -12.91
CA GLN A 12 -34.71 18.97 -12.50
C GLN A 12 -33.30 18.47 -12.13
N PHE A 13 -33.21 17.33 -11.44
CA PHE A 13 -31.94 16.71 -11.09
C PHE A 13 -31.15 16.34 -12.35
N ASN A 14 -31.78 15.63 -13.28
CA ASN A 14 -31.16 15.19 -14.53
C ASN A 14 -30.75 16.39 -15.40
N ALA A 15 -31.58 17.44 -15.47
CA ALA A 15 -31.26 18.68 -16.18
C ALA A 15 -30.03 19.39 -15.57
N LYS A 16 -29.91 19.42 -14.23
CA LYS A 16 -28.71 19.97 -13.58
C LYS A 16 -27.47 19.11 -13.78
N VAL A 17 -27.61 17.78 -13.88
CA VAL A 17 -26.48 16.90 -14.24
C VAL A 17 -25.98 17.23 -15.64
N HIS A 18 -26.89 17.56 -16.58
CA HIS A 18 -26.50 18.07 -17.90
C HIS A 18 -25.76 19.41 -17.81
N GLY A 19 -26.30 20.38 -17.06
CA GLY A 19 -25.63 21.67 -16.86
C GLY A 19 -24.24 21.54 -16.21
N LEU A 20 -24.04 20.55 -15.34
CA LEU A 20 -22.73 20.24 -14.78
C LEU A 20 -21.71 19.80 -15.86
N LYS A 21 -22.17 19.04 -16.87
CA LYS A 21 -21.34 18.66 -18.03
C LYS A 21 -20.99 19.88 -18.90
N GLU A 22 -21.89 20.87 -19.00
CA GLU A 22 -21.60 22.12 -19.70
C GLU A 22 -20.56 22.97 -18.97
N ILE A 23 -20.65 23.05 -17.63
CA ILE A 23 -19.62 23.69 -16.79
C ILE A 23 -18.27 23.02 -17.01
N PHE A 24 -18.22 21.68 -16.97
CA PHE A 24 -17.02 20.91 -17.31
C PHE A 24 -16.48 21.27 -18.70
N ASN A 25 -17.32 21.24 -19.74
CA ASN A 25 -16.89 21.54 -21.11
C ASN A 25 -16.32 22.95 -21.25
N ARG A 26 -16.87 23.95 -20.53
CA ARG A 26 -16.35 25.32 -20.52
C ARG A 26 -14.96 25.41 -19.88
N LEU A 27 -14.76 24.73 -18.76
CA LEU A 27 -13.47 24.68 -18.08
C LEU A 27 -12.42 23.92 -18.90
N ASP A 28 -12.80 22.76 -19.44
CA ASP A 28 -11.94 21.90 -20.26
C ASP A 28 -11.49 22.61 -21.55
N ARG A 29 -12.41 23.26 -22.26
CA ARG A 29 -12.12 24.04 -23.48
C ARG A 29 -11.60 25.45 -23.21
N ARG A 30 -11.42 25.82 -21.94
CA ARG A 30 -11.02 27.16 -21.50
C ARG A 30 -11.83 28.30 -22.15
N THR A 31 -13.15 28.14 -22.21
CA THR A 31 -14.06 29.12 -22.82
C THR A 31 -14.39 30.25 -21.84
N TYR A 32 -13.96 31.47 -22.16
CA TYR A 32 -14.13 32.64 -21.29
C TYR A 32 -15.57 33.21 -21.28
N PRO A 33 -16.04 33.76 -20.14
CA PRO A 33 -15.34 33.82 -18.84
C PRO A 33 -15.28 32.44 -18.17
N LEU A 34 -14.14 32.11 -17.55
CA LEU A 34 -13.97 30.83 -16.86
C LEU A 34 -14.76 30.82 -15.54
N PRO A 35 -15.54 29.77 -15.26
CA PRO A 35 -16.15 29.60 -13.93
C PRO A 35 -15.07 29.54 -12.84
N THR A 36 -15.27 30.28 -11.75
CA THR A 36 -14.41 30.16 -10.57
C THR A 36 -14.76 28.91 -9.77
N GLY A 37 -13.88 28.50 -8.86
CA GLY A 37 -14.12 27.38 -7.95
C GLY A 37 -15.34 27.61 -7.06
N ASN A 38 -15.57 28.87 -6.67
CA ASN A 38 -16.75 29.27 -5.91
C ASN A 38 -18.05 29.16 -6.73
N ASP A 39 -18.01 29.49 -8.03
CA ASP A 39 -19.18 29.34 -8.91
C ASP A 39 -19.59 27.87 -9.04
N VAL A 40 -18.60 27.01 -9.23
CA VAL A 40 -18.82 25.56 -9.32
C VAL A 40 -19.32 25.02 -7.97
N ALA A 41 -18.69 25.40 -6.85
CA ALA A 41 -19.13 25.03 -5.51
C ALA A 41 -20.59 25.46 -5.23
N ASN A 42 -20.96 26.67 -5.62
CA ASN A 42 -22.33 27.18 -5.49
C ASN A 42 -23.32 26.38 -6.34
N TYR A 43 -22.94 25.99 -7.56
CA TYR A 43 -23.76 25.13 -8.41
C TYR A 43 -23.97 23.73 -7.79
N LEU A 44 -22.87 23.16 -7.27
CA LEU A 44 -22.83 21.86 -6.63
C LEU A 44 -23.64 21.81 -5.32
N ARG A 45 -23.72 22.92 -4.58
CA ARG A 45 -24.49 23.00 -3.31
C ARG A 45 -25.93 22.51 -3.45
N TRP A 46 -26.58 22.74 -4.60
CA TRP A 46 -27.94 22.25 -4.84
C TRP A 46 -28.02 20.71 -4.80
N PHE A 47 -27.05 20.01 -5.39
CA PHE A 47 -26.99 18.54 -5.35
C PHE A 47 -26.77 18.06 -3.92
N GLN A 48 -25.84 18.69 -3.20
CA GLN A 48 -25.56 18.35 -1.81
C GLN A 48 -26.82 18.48 -0.95
N GLN A 49 -27.51 19.63 -1.01
CA GLN A 49 -28.76 19.85 -0.28
C GLN A 49 -29.86 18.86 -0.66
N THR A 50 -29.96 18.54 -1.96
CA THR A 50 -30.95 17.59 -2.46
C THR A 50 -30.71 16.19 -1.92
N LEU A 51 -29.47 15.67 -2.00
CA LEU A 51 -29.10 14.35 -1.49
C LEU A 51 -29.26 14.27 0.03
N GLN A 52 -28.82 15.32 0.73
CA GLN A 52 -28.98 15.45 2.17
C GLN A 52 -30.46 15.45 2.60
N SER A 53 -31.34 16.18 1.90
CA SER A 53 -32.79 16.13 2.18
C SER A 53 -33.37 14.73 1.96
N LEU A 54 -32.94 14.01 0.90
CA LEU A 54 -33.42 12.65 0.65
C LEU A 54 -33.04 11.69 1.77
N VAL A 55 -31.80 11.73 2.28
CA VAL A 55 -31.40 10.86 3.40
C VAL A 55 -32.06 11.28 4.73
N LYS A 56 -32.39 12.56 4.93
CA LYS A 56 -33.21 12.99 6.08
C LYS A 56 -34.64 12.45 6.02
N GLU A 57 -35.25 12.48 4.84
CA GLU A 57 -36.62 12.02 4.61
C GLU A 57 -36.73 10.49 4.62
N THR A 58 -35.71 9.79 4.11
CA THR A 58 -35.70 8.34 3.98
C THR A 58 -34.31 7.83 4.31
N ARG A 59 -34.20 7.10 5.42
CA ARG A 59 -32.91 6.57 5.90
C ARG A 59 -32.35 5.51 4.95
N PRO A 60 -31.04 5.55 4.63
CA PRO A 60 -30.41 4.45 3.90
C PRO A 60 -30.49 3.15 4.69
N VAL A 61 -30.98 2.10 4.04
CA VAL A 61 -31.02 0.74 4.60
C VAL A 61 -30.14 -0.15 3.72
N LEU A 62 -29.51 -1.15 4.31
CA LEU A 62 -28.78 -2.16 3.56
C LEU A 62 -29.78 -3.10 2.85
N THR A 63 -29.34 -3.65 1.72
CA THR A 63 -30.03 -4.76 1.03
C THR A 63 -30.05 -6.01 1.93
N GLU A 64 -30.95 -6.97 1.64
CA GLU A 64 -31.05 -8.21 2.43
C GLU A 64 -29.74 -9.01 2.46
N ASP A 65 -29.01 -9.03 1.34
CA ASP A 65 -27.68 -9.65 1.24
C ASP A 65 -26.56 -8.79 1.85
N ARG A 66 -26.87 -7.57 2.30
CA ARG A 66 -25.97 -6.59 2.92
C ARG A 66 -24.75 -6.23 2.07
N ARG A 67 -24.81 -6.46 0.75
CA ARG A 67 -23.71 -6.16 -0.20
C ARG A 67 -23.81 -4.77 -0.81
N SER A 68 -24.94 -4.09 -0.62
CA SER A 68 -25.17 -2.72 -1.08
C SER A 68 -26.28 -2.01 -0.28
N PHE A 69 -26.51 -0.74 -0.54
CA PHE A 69 -27.66 -0.01 0.00
C PHE A 69 -28.91 -0.25 -0.87
N ASP A 70 -30.08 -0.33 -0.24
CA ASP A 70 -31.37 -0.40 -0.93
C ASP A 70 -31.69 0.98 -1.54
N ARG A 71 -31.79 0.99 -2.86
CA ARG A 71 -32.02 2.21 -3.65
C ARG A 71 -33.47 2.36 -4.09
N HIS A 72 -34.32 1.34 -3.92
CA HIS A 72 -35.69 1.34 -4.41
C HIS A 72 -36.60 2.34 -3.68
N GLN A 73 -36.21 2.73 -2.48
CA GLN A 73 -36.93 3.70 -1.65
C GLN A 73 -36.72 5.16 -2.12
N TYR A 74 -35.67 5.42 -2.91
CA TYR A 74 -35.34 6.74 -3.40
C TYR A 74 -35.94 7.05 -4.78
N PRO A 75 -36.16 8.33 -5.11
CA PRO A 75 -36.60 8.72 -6.45
C PRO A 75 -35.60 8.26 -7.53
N SER A 76 -36.10 7.87 -8.72
CA SER A 76 -35.27 7.40 -9.84
C SER A 76 -34.51 8.54 -10.54
N MET A 77 -33.57 9.18 -9.84
CA MET A 77 -32.68 10.21 -10.37
C MET A 77 -31.41 9.59 -10.97
N ASP A 78 -30.72 10.33 -11.85
CA ASP A 78 -29.46 9.90 -12.46
C ASP A 78 -28.25 10.07 -11.52
N TYR A 79 -28.26 9.35 -10.38
CA TYR A 79 -27.18 9.39 -9.39
C TYR A 79 -25.83 8.91 -9.97
N THR A 80 -25.84 7.85 -10.79
CA THR A 80 -24.64 7.37 -11.49
C THR A 80 -24.14 8.41 -12.49
N GLY A 81 -25.02 9.10 -13.22
CA GLY A 81 -24.61 10.18 -14.11
C GLY A 81 -24.00 11.37 -13.38
N LEU A 82 -24.52 11.73 -12.19
CA LEU A 82 -23.89 12.73 -11.33
C LEU A 82 -22.49 12.27 -10.88
N TYR A 83 -22.35 11.05 -10.39
CA TYR A 83 -21.05 10.49 -9.99
C TYR A 83 -20.02 10.52 -11.13
N LYS A 84 -20.42 10.09 -12.33
CA LYS A 84 -19.57 10.14 -13.53
C LYS A 84 -19.25 11.58 -13.95
N ALA A 85 -20.18 12.52 -13.80
CA ALA A 85 -19.93 13.93 -14.09
C ALA A 85 -18.93 14.55 -13.09
N LEU A 86 -19.04 14.21 -11.80
CA LEU A 86 -18.06 14.61 -10.78
C LEU A 86 -16.67 14.05 -11.08
N GLY A 87 -16.59 12.78 -11.49
CA GLY A 87 -15.32 12.17 -11.91
C GLY A 87 -14.63 12.91 -13.07
N LYS A 88 -15.40 13.49 -14.00
CA LYS A 88 -14.84 14.36 -15.05
C LYS A 88 -14.43 15.73 -14.50
N ILE A 89 -15.24 16.31 -13.61
CA ILE A 89 -14.99 17.62 -13.02
C ILE A 89 -13.72 17.67 -12.17
N VAL A 90 -13.35 16.57 -11.51
CA VAL A 90 -12.08 16.44 -10.79
C VAL A 90 -10.88 16.83 -11.67
N ASN A 91 -10.90 16.49 -12.96
CA ASN A 91 -9.78 16.70 -13.88
C ASN A 91 -9.56 18.17 -14.28
N VAL A 92 -10.56 19.04 -14.07
CA VAL A 92 -10.46 20.47 -14.43
C VAL A 92 -10.13 21.37 -13.23
N VAL A 93 -9.93 20.79 -12.04
CA VAL A 93 -9.50 21.55 -10.84
C VAL A 93 -8.22 22.36 -11.06
N PRO A 94 -7.18 21.85 -11.74
CA PRO A 94 -5.97 22.64 -11.99
C PRO A 94 -6.17 23.89 -12.85
N VAL A 95 -7.30 24.00 -13.57
CA VAL A 95 -7.64 25.16 -14.40
C VAL A 95 -8.31 26.26 -13.59
N VAL A 96 -8.76 25.95 -12.36
CA VAL A 96 -9.46 26.89 -11.49
C VAL A 96 -8.45 27.74 -10.70
N GLU A 97 -8.45 29.05 -10.94
CA GLU A 97 -7.51 29.99 -10.27
C GLU A 97 -7.95 30.39 -8.85
N ILE A 98 -9.26 30.47 -8.59
CA ILE A 98 -9.82 30.99 -7.33
C ILE A 98 -10.84 30.00 -6.75
N GLY A 99 -10.78 29.75 -5.44
CA GLY A 99 -11.80 28.96 -4.73
C GLY A 99 -11.62 27.45 -4.80
N ILE A 100 -10.39 26.96 -4.97
CA ILE A 100 -10.06 25.53 -5.08
C ILE A 100 -10.55 24.74 -3.86
N GLU A 101 -10.41 25.28 -2.64
CA GLU A 101 -10.86 24.58 -1.43
C GLU A 101 -12.38 24.39 -1.39
N ALA A 102 -13.14 25.45 -1.69
CA ALA A 102 -14.60 25.38 -1.72
C ALA A 102 -15.10 24.41 -2.81
N PHE A 103 -14.42 24.39 -3.96
CA PHE A 103 -14.66 23.41 -5.01
C PHE A 103 -14.41 21.99 -4.50
N ALA A 104 -13.23 21.74 -3.93
CA ALA A 104 -12.82 20.44 -3.43
C ALA A 104 -13.79 19.91 -2.36
N ASP A 105 -14.10 20.75 -1.36
CA ASP A 105 -15.06 20.42 -0.29
C ASP A 105 -16.45 20.09 -0.86
N SER A 106 -16.91 20.84 -1.86
CA SER A 106 -18.21 20.59 -2.50
C SER A 106 -18.24 19.27 -3.26
N VAL A 107 -17.21 18.96 -4.06
CA VAL A 107 -17.11 17.71 -4.81
C VAL A 107 -17.03 16.51 -3.87
N LEU A 108 -16.12 16.55 -2.88
CA LEU A 108 -15.94 15.46 -1.92
C LEU A 108 -17.19 15.25 -1.05
N SER A 109 -17.87 16.33 -0.64
CA SER A 109 -19.12 16.24 0.12
C SER A 109 -20.25 15.58 -0.68
N ILE A 110 -20.34 15.85 -1.99
CA ILE A 110 -21.33 15.18 -2.85
C ILE A 110 -20.94 13.72 -3.08
N MET A 111 -19.66 13.42 -3.32
CA MET A 111 -19.20 12.03 -3.43
C MET A 111 -19.55 11.22 -2.15
N ALA A 112 -19.33 11.81 -0.97
CA ALA A 112 -19.76 11.24 0.30
C ALA A 112 -21.29 11.05 0.37
N SER A 113 -22.05 12.08 -0.01
CA SER A 113 -23.52 12.01 -0.02
C SER A 113 -24.07 10.97 -0.99
N LEU A 114 -23.32 10.62 -2.05
CA LEU A 114 -23.73 9.67 -3.08
C LEU A 114 -23.59 8.21 -2.66
N VAL A 115 -22.76 7.88 -1.66
CA VAL A 115 -22.50 6.50 -1.20
C VAL A 115 -23.76 5.62 -1.10
N PRO A 116 -24.85 6.03 -0.43
CA PRO A 116 -26.06 5.20 -0.32
C PRO A 116 -26.89 5.10 -1.62
N PHE A 117 -26.61 5.92 -2.63
CA PHE A 117 -27.36 5.98 -3.89
C PHE A 117 -26.67 5.25 -5.05
N LEU A 118 -25.39 4.89 -4.89
CA LEU A 118 -24.61 4.27 -5.96
C LEU A 118 -24.87 2.76 -6.10
N LYS A 119 -24.75 2.28 -7.33
CA LYS A 119 -24.70 0.84 -7.62
C LYS A 119 -23.45 0.23 -6.99
N LYS A 120 -23.51 -1.06 -6.66
CA LYS A 120 -22.37 -1.82 -6.11
C LYS A 120 -21.08 -1.61 -6.92
N GLU A 121 -21.16 -1.64 -8.25
CA GLU A 121 -20.01 -1.41 -9.15
C GLU A 121 -19.40 -0.01 -8.99
N ASP A 122 -20.24 1.05 -9.08
CA ASP A 122 -19.79 2.44 -8.95
C ASP A 122 -19.21 2.71 -7.56
N LEU A 123 -19.81 2.15 -6.51
CA LEU A 123 -19.35 2.28 -5.14
C LEU A 123 -18.00 1.57 -4.92
N ASN A 124 -17.82 0.38 -5.48
CA ASN A 124 -16.54 -0.34 -5.43
C ASN A 124 -15.42 0.38 -6.20
N ALA A 125 -15.75 1.12 -7.27
CA ALA A 125 -14.77 1.89 -8.03
C ALA A 125 -14.38 3.23 -7.34
N MET A 126 -15.19 3.71 -6.40
CA MET A 126 -15.00 5.02 -5.75
C MET A 126 -13.66 5.20 -5.02
N PRO A 127 -13.12 4.22 -4.26
CA PRO A 127 -11.83 4.37 -3.61
C PRO A 127 -10.71 4.71 -4.58
N MET A 128 -10.65 4.02 -5.72
CA MET A 128 -9.62 4.27 -6.73
C MET A 128 -9.81 5.63 -7.39
N GLY A 129 -11.06 5.99 -7.72
CA GLY A 129 -11.36 7.32 -8.27
C GLY A 129 -10.94 8.45 -7.33
N LEU A 130 -11.19 8.31 -6.02
CA LEU A 130 -10.77 9.24 -4.99
C LEU A 130 -9.24 9.27 -4.84
N ALA A 131 -8.57 8.12 -4.79
CA ALA A 131 -7.11 8.06 -4.67
C ALA A 131 -6.41 8.72 -5.87
N MET A 132 -6.93 8.51 -7.09
CA MET A 132 -6.39 9.14 -8.30
C MET A 132 -6.56 10.66 -8.32
N THR A 133 -7.46 11.24 -7.53
CA THR A 133 -7.56 12.71 -7.42
C THR A 133 -6.31 13.33 -6.77
N LEU A 134 -5.57 12.56 -5.96
CA LEU A 134 -4.33 13.02 -5.31
C LEU A 134 -3.25 13.44 -6.32
N SER A 135 -3.23 12.83 -7.51
CA SER A 135 -2.25 13.17 -8.56
C SER A 135 -2.56 14.46 -9.30
N ILE A 136 -3.79 14.97 -9.16
CA ILE A 136 -4.31 16.13 -9.89
C ILE A 136 -4.46 17.32 -8.94
N TRP A 137 -4.94 17.07 -7.73
CA TRP A 137 -5.30 18.10 -6.77
C TRP A 137 -4.11 18.54 -5.91
N PRO A 138 -4.07 19.80 -5.48
CA PRO A 138 -2.95 20.32 -4.72
C PRO A 138 -2.91 19.74 -3.30
N SER A 139 -1.72 19.66 -2.70
CA SER A 139 -1.45 18.90 -1.47
C SER A 139 -2.27 19.35 -0.25
N GLN A 140 -2.72 20.60 -0.21
CA GLN A 140 -3.60 21.12 0.85
C GLN A 140 -4.94 20.39 0.91
N THR A 141 -5.37 19.75 -0.19
CA THR A 141 -6.62 18.99 -0.25
C THR A 141 -6.46 17.51 0.10
N HIS A 142 -5.23 16.98 0.14
CA HIS A 142 -4.98 15.53 0.31
C HIS A 142 -5.57 14.99 1.61
N ASN A 143 -5.45 15.72 2.72
CA ASN A 143 -6.07 15.35 3.99
C ASN A 143 -7.60 15.20 3.89
N ARG A 144 -8.28 16.02 3.08
CA ARG A 144 -9.74 15.91 2.86
C ARG A 144 -10.08 14.62 2.10
N ILE A 145 -9.27 14.29 1.08
CA ILE A 145 -9.42 13.06 0.28
C ILE A 145 -9.18 11.83 1.16
N ILE A 146 -8.10 11.81 1.95
CA ILE A 146 -7.76 10.71 2.86
C ILE A 146 -8.82 10.55 3.94
N LYS A 147 -9.36 11.65 4.50
CA LYS A 147 -10.48 11.59 5.45
C LYS A 147 -11.74 10.97 4.85
N LEU A 148 -12.06 11.26 3.59
CA LEU A 148 -13.20 10.62 2.92
C LEU A 148 -12.94 9.13 2.66
N LEU A 149 -11.75 8.81 2.13
CA LEU A 149 -11.32 7.44 1.85
C LEU A 149 -11.29 6.57 3.11
N ALA A 150 -10.44 6.92 4.06
CA ALA A 150 -10.15 6.14 5.25
C ALA A 150 -11.21 6.32 6.35
N GLY A 151 -11.87 7.48 6.41
CA GLY A 151 -12.87 7.78 7.42
C GLY A 151 -14.28 7.31 7.08
N TYR A 152 -14.59 7.04 5.81
CA TYR A 152 -15.95 6.67 5.39
C TYR A 152 -16.04 5.62 4.29
N VAL A 153 -15.45 5.86 3.11
CA VAL A 153 -15.67 4.98 1.95
C VAL A 153 -15.13 3.57 2.19
N LEU A 154 -13.89 3.44 2.68
CA LEU A 154 -13.30 2.14 3.00
C LEU A 154 -13.97 1.45 4.20
N PRO A 155 -14.25 2.13 5.32
CA PRO A 155 -15.06 1.54 6.40
C PRO A 155 -16.41 1.00 5.92
N VAL A 156 -17.10 1.70 5.01
CA VAL A 156 -18.36 1.20 4.42
C VAL A 156 -18.11 -0.05 3.59
N LEU A 157 -17.15 0.01 2.65
CA LEU A 157 -16.89 -1.09 1.70
C LEU A 157 -16.29 -2.35 2.33
N LEU A 158 -15.44 -2.19 3.34
CA LEU A 158 -14.68 -3.30 3.94
C LEU A 158 -15.24 -3.73 5.31
N GLY A 159 -15.99 -2.86 6.00
CA GLY A 159 -16.50 -3.13 7.35
C GLY A 159 -18.02 -3.27 7.43
N VAL A 160 -18.76 -2.36 6.80
CA VAL A 160 -20.23 -2.32 6.87
C VAL A 160 -20.88 -3.31 5.90
N LEU A 161 -20.44 -3.29 4.64
CA LEU A 161 -20.94 -4.17 3.58
C LEU A 161 -20.29 -5.55 3.67
N GLU A 162 -21.06 -6.57 3.35
CA GLU A 162 -20.57 -7.95 3.30
C GLU A 162 -19.89 -8.24 1.96
N SER A 163 -18.87 -9.10 2.01
CA SER A 163 -18.16 -9.57 0.81
C SER A 163 -19.00 -10.60 0.04
N ASP A 164 -18.60 -10.87 -1.20
CA ASP A 164 -19.19 -11.95 -1.98
C ASP A 164 -18.81 -13.33 -1.39
N GLU A 165 -19.51 -14.40 -1.78
CA GLU A 165 -19.33 -15.76 -1.20
C GLU A 165 -17.88 -16.28 -1.28
N ALA A 166 -17.08 -15.76 -2.21
CA ALA A 166 -15.66 -16.06 -2.36
C ALA A 166 -14.76 -15.30 -1.35
N GLY A 167 -15.31 -14.48 -0.46
CA GLY A 167 -14.58 -13.66 0.51
C GLY A 167 -13.81 -12.48 -0.10
N LEU A 168 -13.80 -12.33 -1.43
CA LEU A 168 -13.08 -11.29 -2.15
C LEU A 168 -14.03 -10.18 -2.60
N SER A 169 -13.73 -8.93 -2.23
CA SER A 169 -14.40 -7.74 -2.77
C SER A 169 -13.44 -6.98 -3.69
N TYR A 170 -13.97 -6.29 -4.70
CA TYR A 170 -13.16 -5.42 -5.56
C TYR A 170 -12.40 -4.38 -4.74
N ALA A 171 -13.04 -3.79 -3.73
CA ALA A 171 -12.40 -2.86 -2.80
C ALA A 171 -11.15 -3.48 -2.12
N SER A 172 -11.24 -4.72 -1.65
CA SER A 172 -10.12 -5.46 -1.05
C SER A 172 -9.00 -5.74 -2.05
N LEU A 173 -9.35 -6.19 -3.27
CA LEU A 173 -8.38 -6.49 -4.33
C LEU A 173 -7.61 -5.25 -4.82
N THR A 174 -8.20 -4.06 -4.70
CA THR A 174 -7.54 -2.80 -5.09
C THR A 174 -6.66 -2.20 -3.99
N CYS A 175 -6.61 -2.77 -2.79
CA CYS A 175 -5.80 -2.26 -1.68
C CYS A 175 -4.31 -2.03 -2.03
N PRO A 176 -3.60 -2.94 -2.72
CA PRO A 176 -2.21 -2.69 -3.14
C PRO A 176 -2.08 -1.43 -4.01
N ALA A 177 -2.97 -1.26 -4.97
CA ALA A 177 -2.98 -0.09 -5.84
C ALA A 177 -3.33 1.20 -5.08
N LEU A 178 -4.24 1.14 -4.09
CA LEU A 178 -4.55 2.29 -3.24
C LEU A 178 -3.35 2.70 -2.37
N ILE A 179 -2.67 1.74 -1.74
CA ILE A 179 -1.44 1.99 -0.99
C ILE A 179 -0.40 2.64 -1.92
N MET A 180 -0.20 2.07 -3.11
CA MET A 180 0.70 2.61 -4.13
C MET A 180 0.38 4.06 -4.48
N SER A 181 -0.87 4.39 -4.80
CA SER A 181 -1.29 5.75 -5.15
C SER A 181 -1.09 6.73 -4.00
N ILE A 182 -1.39 6.33 -2.77
CA ILE A 182 -1.24 7.20 -1.60
C ILE A 182 0.23 7.46 -1.29
N LEU A 183 1.08 6.43 -1.32
CA LEU A 183 2.52 6.62 -1.14
C LEU A 183 3.13 7.47 -2.27
N GLN A 184 2.61 7.37 -3.49
CA GLN A 184 3.12 8.09 -4.66
C GLN A 184 2.75 9.58 -4.67
N TYR A 185 1.53 9.92 -4.26
CA TYR A 185 0.98 11.27 -4.44
C TYR A 185 0.81 12.05 -3.14
N CYS A 186 0.68 11.37 -1.99
CA CYS A 186 0.61 12.03 -0.70
C CYS A 186 2.02 12.10 -0.08
N PRO A 187 2.56 13.28 0.23
CA PRO A 187 3.89 13.40 0.85
C PRO A 187 3.89 13.20 2.37
N ASP A 188 2.72 13.19 3.02
CA ASP A 188 2.60 13.22 4.48
C ASP A 188 2.51 11.81 5.09
N CYS A 189 3.56 11.39 5.80
CA CYS A 189 3.63 10.09 6.48
C CYS A 189 2.48 9.86 7.48
N LYS A 190 1.90 10.93 8.05
CA LYS A 190 0.71 10.82 8.91
C LYS A 190 -0.49 10.27 8.16
N GLN A 191 -0.66 10.68 6.90
CA GLN A 191 -1.75 10.22 6.05
C GLN A 191 -1.49 8.79 5.56
N HIS A 192 -0.22 8.43 5.32
CA HIS A 192 0.16 7.03 5.04
C HIS A 192 -0.20 6.11 6.21
N ALA A 193 0.19 6.48 7.43
CA ALA A 193 -0.13 5.73 8.64
C ALA A 193 -1.65 5.62 8.85
N GLN A 194 -2.38 6.74 8.77
CA GLN A 194 -3.83 6.75 8.89
C GLN A 194 -4.51 5.81 7.90
N PHE A 195 -4.05 5.81 6.65
CA PHE A 195 -4.61 4.94 5.61
C PHE A 195 -4.30 3.46 5.86
N VAL A 196 -3.04 3.11 6.12
CA VAL A 196 -2.62 1.73 6.36
C VAL A 196 -3.29 1.14 7.61
N GLU A 197 -3.33 1.90 8.71
CA GLU A 197 -4.01 1.45 9.95
C GLU A 197 -5.52 1.30 9.75
N THR A 198 -6.13 2.07 8.85
CA THR A 198 -7.53 1.87 8.47
C THR A 198 -7.71 0.54 7.72
N LEU A 199 -6.82 0.22 6.78
CA LEU A 199 -6.88 -1.09 6.09
C LEU A 199 -6.68 -2.24 7.08
N MET A 200 -5.72 -2.14 8.01
CA MET A 200 -5.44 -3.16 9.01
C MET A 200 -6.61 -3.45 9.96
N ARG A 201 -7.57 -2.51 10.07
CA ARG A 201 -8.80 -2.68 10.83
C ARG A 201 -9.84 -3.56 10.12
N TYR A 202 -9.85 -3.60 8.79
CA TYR A 202 -10.93 -4.23 8.01
C TYR A 202 -10.47 -5.32 7.06
N LYS A 203 -9.18 -5.42 6.76
CA LYS A 203 -8.60 -6.41 5.84
C LYS A 203 -7.44 -7.12 6.53
N SER A 204 -7.40 -8.46 6.48
CA SER A 204 -6.25 -9.24 6.95
C SER A 204 -5.08 -9.14 5.97
N ASP A 205 -3.89 -9.50 6.43
CA ASP A 205 -2.70 -9.70 5.58
C ASP A 205 -2.32 -8.45 4.76
N VAL A 206 -2.48 -7.26 5.35
CA VAL A 206 -2.07 -5.99 4.71
C VAL A 206 -0.56 -5.97 4.39
N CYS A 207 0.25 -6.79 5.08
CA CYS A 207 1.64 -7.03 4.72
C CYS A 207 1.80 -7.54 3.29
N LEU A 208 0.90 -8.39 2.78
CA LEU A 208 0.93 -8.87 1.40
C LEU A 208 0.64 -7.75 0.41
N ASP A 209 -0.28 -6.84 0.73
CA ASP A 209 -0.55 -5.68 -0.13
C ASP A 209 0.67 -4.77 -0.23
N ILE A 210 1.36 -4.53 0.90
CA ILE A 210 2.58 -3.71 0.92
C ILE A 210 3.73 -4.44 0.21
N LEU A 211 3.85 -5.77 0.33
CA LEU A 211 4.82 -6.56 -0.44
C LEU A 211 4.54 -6.49 -1.94
N ALA A 212 3.27 -6.52 -2.37
CA ALA A 212 2.92 -6.31 -3.77
C ALA A 212 3.33 -4.92 -4.27
N VAL A 213 3.19 -3.88 -3.43
CA VAL A 213 3.70 -2.53 -3.73
C VAL A 213 5.22 -2.51 -3.83
N LEU A 214 5.94 -3.23 -2.98
CA LEU A 214 7.41 -3.35 -3.07
C LEU A 214 7.86 -4.12 -4.32
N ALA A 215 7.11 -5.15 -4.72
CA ALA A 215 7.42 -5.96 -5.88
C ALA A 215 7.20 -5.20 -7.21
N TYR A 216 6.08 -4.47 -7.32
CA TYR A 216 5.62 -3.93 -8.61
C TYR A 216 5.37 -2.42 -8.63
N GLY A 217 5.58 -1.73 -7.51
CA GLY A 217 5.40 -0.29 -7.41
C GLY A 217 6.46 0.51 -8.16
N PRO A 218 6.16 1.77 -8.51
CA PRO A 218 7.12 2.68 -9.12
C PRO A 218 8.27 2.97 -8.14
N GLN A 219 9.46 3.28 -8.68
CA GLN A 219 10.67 3.48 -7.88
C GLN A 219 10.53 4.51 -6.74
N PRO A 220 9.87 5.68 -6.91
CA PRO A 220 9.89 6.73 -5.90
C PRO A 220 9.27 6.34 -4.54
N ILE A 221 8.42 5.31 -4.52
CA ILE A 221 7.69 4.91 -3.30
C ILE A 221 8.32 3.73 -2.56
N ILE A 222 9.34 3.09 -3.13
CA ILE A 222 9.89 1.84 -2.59
C ILE A 222 10.48 2.05 -1.19
N ASN A 223 11.12 3.20 -0.94
CA ASN A 223 11.60 3.55 0.40
C ASN A 223 10.45 3.65 1.41
N SER A 224 9.43 4.45 1.10
CA SER A 224 8.27 4.66 1.96
C SER A 224 7.51 3.35 2.22
N ALA A 225 7.32 2.52 1.19
CA ALA A 225 6.69 1.22 1.32
C ALA A 225 7.49 0.28 2.24
N GLY A 226 8.83 0.26 2.11
CA GLY A 226 9.72 -0.54 2.96
C GLY A 226 9.71 -0.07 4.42
N GLN A 227 9.72 1.24 4.65
CA GLN A 227 9.62 1.85 5.97
C GLN A 227 8.27 1.53 6.63
N VAL A 228 7.15 1.68 5.91
CA VAL A 228 5.82 1.31 6.38
C VAL A 228 5.75 -0.18 6.71
N LEU A 229 6.25 -1.05 5.82
CA LEU A 229 6.25 -2.50 6.05
C LEU A 229 6.99 -2.85 7.34
N LEU A 230 8.22 -2.37 7.52
CA LEU A 230 9.07 -2.71 8.66
C LEU A 230 8.65 -2.01 9.96
N HIS A 231 7.87 -0.93 9.87
CA HIS A 231 7.25 -0.28 11.02
C HIS A 231 6.15 -1.15 11.64
N TYR A 232 5.28 -1.73 10.82
CA TYR A 232 4.17 -2.58 11.29
C TYR A 232 4.50 -4.07 11.33
N TYR A 233 5.50 -4.53 10.58
CA TYR A 233 5.93 -5.92 10.50
C TYR A 233 7.46 -6.01 10.67
N PRO A 234 8.00 -5.67 11.85
CA PRO A 234 9.42 -5.71 12.12
C PRO A 234 9.93 -7.15 12.07
N LEU A 235 11.11 -7.32 11.47
CA LEU A 235 11.76 -8.62 11.37
C LEU A 235 12.56 -8.90 12.64
N LYS A 236 12.48 -10.14 13.13
CA LYS A 236 13.27 -10.59 14.28
C LYS A 236 14.73 -10.73 13.86
N ASP A 237 15.64 -10.30 14.73
CA ASP A 237 17.09 -10.52 14.63
C ASP A 237 17.81 -9.90 13.43
N VAL A 238 17.15 -9.03 12.64
CA VAL A 238 17.72 -8.45 11.43
C VAL A 238 17.47 -6.95 11.37
N GLY A 239 18.57 -6.18 11.40
CA GLY A 239 18.64 -4.73 11.38
C GLY A 239 18.05 -4.06 12.64
N GLY A 240 18.43 -2.81 12.91
CA GLY A 240 17.98 -2.06 14.08
C GLY A 240 16.73 -1.23 13.79
N ALA A 241 15.90 -0.97 14.81
CA ALA A 241 14.74 -0.08 14.69
C ALA A 241 15.08 1.34 14.20
N ASP A 242 16.35 1.74 14.34
CA ASP A 242 16.87 3.02 13.84
C ASP A 242 17.17 2.99 12.33
N ASP A 243 17.28 1.81 11.72
CA ASP A 243 17.62 1.66 10.30
C ASP A 243 16.42 1.85 9.36
N TRP A 244 15.17 1.80 9.86
CA TRP A 244 13.93 1.91 9.07
C TRP A 244 12.88 2.85 9.68
N GLN A 245 13.33 3.95 10.30
CA GLN A 245 12.44 4.85 11.04
C GLN A 245 11.31 5.44 10.16
N PHE A 246 10.11 4.89 10.32
CA PHE A 246 8.86 5.51 9.91
C PHE A 246 8.29 6.28 11.09
N VAL A 247 8.39 7.61 11.04
CA VAL A 247 7.94 8.51 12.08
C VAL A 247 6.84 9.41 11.52
N TYR A 248 5.76 9.53 12.28
CA TYR A 248 4.64 10.38 11.92
C TYR A 248 4.06 11.03 13.18
N GLU A 249 3.49 12.23 13.01
CA GLU A 249 2.78 12.90 14.11
C GLU A 249 1.41 12.24 14.35
N PRO A 250 1.06 11.92 15.61
CA PRO A 250 -0.26 11.42 15.94
C PRO A 250 -1.38 12.34 15.42
N TRP A 251 -2.42 11.77 14.81
CA TRP A 251 -3.61 12.55 14.46
C TRP A 251 -4.56 12.68 15.64
N GLN A 252 -5.16 13.87 15.77
CA GLN A 252 -6.22 14.12 16.74
C GLN A 252 -7.55 14.27 16.00
N PRO A 253 -8.63 13.69 16.53
CA PRO A 253 -9.93 13.87 15.92
C PRO A 253 -10.44 15.31 16.14
N PRO A 254 -11.27 15.84 15.24
CA PRO A 254 -11.86 17.18 15.40
C PRO A 254 -12.85 17.22 16.59
N ASN A 255 -13.33 18.40 16.99
CA ASN A 255 -14.36 18.50 18.02
C ASN A 255 -15.68 17.83 17.59
N CYS A 256 -16.55 17.51 18.56
CA CYS A 256 -17.88 16.95 18.28
C CYS A 256 -18.65 17.82 17.27
N GLN A 257 -19.12 17.19 16.18
CA GLN A 257 -19.78 17.87 15.07
C GLN A 257 -21.31 17.92 15.20
N ASN A 258 -21.90 17.32 16.23
CA ASN A 258 -23.33 17.50 16.51
C ASN A 258 -23.59 18.99 16.87
N LEU A 259 -24.51 19.61 16.15
CA LEU A 259 -24.84 21.03 16.29
C LEU A 259 -25.53 21.33 17.62
N GLU A 260 -26.31 20.39 18.16
CA GLU A 260 -27.06 20.47 19.41
C GLU A 260 -26.38 19.68 20.54
N CYS A 261 -25.05 19.50 20.46
CA CYS A 261 -24.28 18.80 21.48
C CYS A 261 -24.40 19.48 22.86
N ALA A 262 -25.08 18.84 23.80
CA ALA A 262 -25.27 19.33 25.17
C ALA A 262 -24.00 19.27 26.06
N VAL A 263 -22.84 18.89 25.50
CA VAL A 263 -21.58 18.79 26.23
C VAL A 263 -20.84 20.14 26.20
N PRO A 264 -20.55 20.75 27.36
CA PRO A 264 -19.73 21.96 27.43
C PRO A 264 -18.39 21.76 26.69
N HIS A 265 -17.96 22.74 25.91
CA HIS A 265 -16.70 22.71 25.14
C HIS A 265 -16.57 21.62 24.05
N LYS A 266 -17.67 21.00 23.59
CA LYS A 266 -17.68 20.01 22.49
C LYS A 266 -16.53 18.99 22.61
N ASN A 267 -16.49 18.27 23.74
CA ASN A 267 -15.49 17.26 24.10
C ASN A 267 -14.96 16.44 22.92
N THR A 268 -13.72 15.96 23.07
CA THR A 268 -13.06 15.04 22.14
C THR A 268 -14.00 13.90 21.74
N PRO A 269 -14.26 13.71 20.44
CA PRO A 269 -15.15 12.68 19.96
C PRO A 269 -14.58 11.29 20.26
N THR A 270 -15.46 10.31 20.36
CA THR A 270 -15.09 8.90 20.59
C THR A 270 -15.57 7.99 19.46
N THR A 271 -16.44 8.50 18.58
CA THR A 271 -17.11 7.72 17.53
C THR A 271 -17.14 8.51 16.23
N ILE A 272 -16.89 7.81 15.12
CA ILE A 272 -17.13 8.23 13.74
C ILE A 272 -18.47 7.65 13.33
N CYS A 273 -19.44 8.52 13.04
CA CYS A 273 -20.75 8.12 12.52
C CYS A 273 -20.72 8.15 10.99
N LEU A 274 -21.01 7.00 10.39
CA LEU A 274 -21.08 6.78 8.95
C LEU A 274 -22.52 6.88 8.42
N GLU A 275 -23.51 6.97 9.31
CA GLU A 275 -24.93 7.01 8.95
C GLU A 275 -25.30 8.38 8.35
N ALA A 276 -25.83 8.36 7.12
CA ALA A 276 -26.04 9.56 6.31
C ALA A 276 -27.21 10.43 6.81
N SER A 277 -28.30 9.82 7.30
CA SER A 277 -29.44 10.57 7.85
C SER A 277 -29.05 11.35 9.10
N TYR A 278 -28.29 10.73 10.00
CA TYR A 278 -27.78 11.36 11.21
C TYR A 278 -26.80 12.48 10.89
N ALA A 279 -25.80 12.24 10.03
CA ALA A 279 -24.84 13.26 9.62
C ALA A 279 -25.55 14.47 8.99
N SER A 280 -26.54 14.22 8.13
CA SER A 280 -27.30 15.27 7.50
C SER A 280 -28.20 16.01 8.49
N GLY A 281 -28.93 15.28 9.33
CA GLY A 281 -29.93 15.81 10.25
C GLY A 281 -29.31 16.60 11.41
N GLN A 282 -28.34 15.99 12.09
CA GLN A 282 -27.79 16.48 13.37
C GLN A 282 -26.50 17.29 13.21
N CYS A 283 -25.76 17.08 12.11
CA CYS A 283 -24.49 17.76 11.85
C CYS A 283 -24.54 18.72 10.64
N SER A 284 -25.62 18.70 9.85
CA SER A 284 -25.72 19.43 8.57
C SER A 284 -24.53 19.16 7.64
N ALA A 285 -24.00 17.93 7.68
CA ALA A 285 -22.82 17.51 6.95
C ALA A 285 -23.07 16.15 6.27
N SER A 286 -22.15 15.78 5.39
CA SER A 286 -22.09 14.42 4.82
C SER A 286 -21.19 13.57 5.72
N PRO A 287 -21.38 12.23 5.80
CA PRO A 287 -20.46 11.38 6.53
C PRO A 287 -19.03 11.44 5.94
N PRO A 288 -17.98 11.16 6.73
CA PRO A 288 -18.03 10.78 8.14
C PRO A 288 -18.20 12.01 9.06
N VAL A 289 -18.94 11.84 10.16
CA VAL A 289 -19.03 12.87 11.22
C VAL A 289 -18.54 12.34 12.56
N PHE A 290 -17.78 13.16 13.28
CA PHE A 290 -17.17 12.82 14.55
C PHE A 290 -18.05 13.30 15.71
N ILE A 291 -18.44 12.38 16.60
CA ILE A 291 -19.34 12.68 17.71
C ILE A 291 -18.79 12.19 19.06
N CYS A 292 -19.11 12.94 20.12
CA CYS A 292 -18.74 12.59 21.49
C CYS A 292 -19.58 11.43 22.03
N GLN A 293 -19.11 10.81 23.10
CA GLN A 293 -19.76 9.65 23.70
C GLN A 293 -21.26 9.87 24.01
N LYS A 294 -21.65 11.03 24.56
CA LYS A 294 -23.07 11.31 24.84
C LYS A 294 -23.92 11.39 23.58
N CYS A 295 -23.38 11.99 22.52
CA CYS A 295 -24.06 12.03 21.22
C CYS A 295 -24.17 10.63 20.62
N THR A 296 -23.15 9.78 20.80
CA THR A 296 -23.20 8.38 20.37
C THR A 296 -24.28 7.59 21.10
N GLU A 297 -24.43 7.77 22.41
CA GLU A 297 -25.47 7.10 23.21
C GLU A 297 -26.89 7.47 22.77
N VAL A 298 -27.10 8.69 22.29
CA VAL A 298 -28.36 9.12 21.68
C VAL A 298 -28.51 8.52 20.28
N ALA A 299 -27.48 8.66 19.44
CA ALA A 299 -27.49 8.18 18.05
C ALA A 299 -27.72 6.66 17.96
N ALA A 300 -27.15 5.88 18.87
CA ALA A 300 -27.27 4.42 18.92
C ALA A 300 -28.70 3.92 19.18
N ARG A 301 -29.59 4.77 19.73
CA ARG A 301 -31.02 4.41 19.90
C ARG A 301 -31.76 4.44 18.57
N ASP A 302 -31.34 5.34 17.69
CA ASP A 302 -32.03 5.60 16.43
C ASP A 302 -31.36 4.86 15.27
N ILE A 303 -30.06 4.57 15.32
CA ILE A 303 -29.31 3.93 14.23
C ILE A 303 -29.35 2.40 14.42
N PRO A 304 -30.01 1.65 13.52
CA PRO A 304 -30.20 0.21 13.69
C PRO A 304 -28.92 -0.61 13.43
N GLU A 305 -28.00 -0.10 12.63
CA GLU A 305 -26.77 -0.81 12.24
C GLU A 305 -25.58 -0.29 13.06
N GLU A 306 -25.13 -1.08 14.04
CA GLU A 306 -24.03 -0.69 14.93
C GLU A 306 -22.71 -0.46 14.17
N LYS A 307 -22.49 -1.17 13.06
CA LYS A 307 -21.29 -1.00 12.20
C LYS A 307 -21.17 0.41 11.61
N LEU A 308 -22.25 1.19 11.58
CA LEU A 308 -22.22 2.60 11.17
C LEU A 308 -21.72 3.56 12.27
N LEU A 309 -21.52 3.07 13.50
CA LEU A 309 -20.99 3.83 14.64
C LEU A 309 -19.58 3.33 15.00
N VAL A 310 -18.60 3.73 14.20
CA VAL A 310 -17.23 3.26 14.29
C VAL A 310 -16.48 3.96 15.43
N LYS A 311 -16.07 3.20 16.46
CA LYS A 311 -15.26 3.76 17.55
C LYS A 311 -13.89 4.24 17.06
N ILE A 312 -13.44 5.37 17.57
CA ILE A 312 -12.14 5.98 17.23
C ILE A 312 -11.02 5.18 17.91
N VAL A 313 -10.02 4.81 17.12
CA VAL A 313 -8.79 4.15 17.55
C VAL A 313 -7.65 5.16 17.40
N GLN A 314 -6.76 5.20 18.38
CA GLN A 314 -5.56 6.05 18.36
C GLN A 314 -4.50 5.41 17.46
N PRO A 315 -3.60 6.22 16.88
CA PRO A 315 -2.49 5.70 16.09
C PRO A 315 -1.66 4.67 16.85
N MET A 316 -1.12 3.68 16.13
CA MET A 316 -0.22 2.69 16.73
C MET A 316 1.02 3.33 17.36
N GLY A 317 1.61 4.30 16.66
CA GLY A 317 2.94 4.80 16.98
C GLY A 317 3.97 3.67 16.87
N LYS A 318 4.98 3.67 17.75
CA LYS A 318 6.03 2.64 17.72
C LYS A 318 5.47 1.26 18.11
N MET A 319 5.54 0.30 17.18
CA MET A 319 5.15 -1.08 17.43
C MET A 319 5.92 -1.70 18.60
N ARG A 320 5.21 -2.45 19.44
CA ARG A 320 5.82 -3.23 20.53
C ARG A 320 6.24 -4.61 20.04
N THR A 321 7.41 -5.05 20.51
CA THR A 321 7.96 -6.37 20.20
C THR A 321 7.55 -7.43 21.23
N THR A 322 6.99 -7.03 22.38
CA THR A 322 6.54 -7.90 23.47
C THR A 322 5.05 -7.76 23.71
N CYS A 323 4.40 -8.88 24.04
CA CYS A 323 2.95 -8.96 24.22
C CYS A 323 2.42 -7.92 25.22
N GLU A 324 1.41 -7.15 24.81
CA GLU A 324 0.79 -6.09 25.62
C GLU A 324 -0.48 -6.57 26.37
N THR A 325 -0.86 -7.83 26.21
CA THR A 325 -2.02 -8.41 26.90
C THR A 325 -1.77 -8.46 28.41
N LYS A 326 -2.59 -7.75 29.19
CA LYS A 326 -2.45 -7.63 30.66
C LYS A 326 -2.43 -8.98 31.39
N GLU A 327 -3.20 -9.95 30.90
CA GLU A 327 -3.29 -11.30 31.47
C GLU A 327 -2.29 -12.31 30.88
N CYS A 328 -1.30 -11.84 30.11
CA CYS A 328 -0.32 -12.74 29.52
C CYS A 328 0.50 -13.42 30.62
N LYS A 329 0.43 -14.76 30.68
CA LYS A 329 1.18 -15.58 31.64
C LYS A 329 2.69 -15.63 31.36
N GLY A 330 3.15 -15.08 30.22
CA GLY A 330 4.54 -15.09 29.82
C GLY A 330 5.17 -13.72 29.91
N GLN A 331 6.19 -13.58 30.75
CA GLN A 331 6.99 -12.37 30.82
C GLN A 331 7.82 -12.21 29.53
N GLY A 332 7.70 -11.07 28.85
CA GLY A 332 8.51 -10.75 27.67
C GLY A 332 8.24 -11.62 26.42
N LYS A 333 7.10 -12.32 26.35
CA LYS A 333 6.76 -13.12 25.16
C LYS A 333 6.72 -12.24 23.89
N PRO A 334 7.34 -12.65 22.78
CA PRO A 334 7.34 -11.87 21.55
C PRO A 334 5.94 -11.80 20.94
N CYS A 335 5.63 -10.65 20.35
CA CYS A 335 4.39 -10.49 19.59
C CYS A 335 4.41 -11.30 18.30
N SER A 336 3.24 -11.79 17.91
CA SER A 336 3.00 -12.46 16.61
C SER A 336 1.76 -11.93 15.90
N VAL A 337 0.89 -11.20 16.59
CA VAL A 337 -0.38 -10.70 16.05
C VAL A 337 -0.66 -9.28 16.53
N MET A 338 -1.29 -8.47 15.67
CA MET A 338 -1.83 -7.15 16.00
C MET A 338 -3.35 -7.13 15.75
N CYS A 339 -4.09 -6.40 16.58
CA CYS A 339 -5.52 -6.21 16.39
C CYS A 339 -5.90 -4.72 16.56
N PHE A 340 -6.68 -4.21 15.60
CA PHE A 340 -7.15 -2.82 15.54
C PHE A 340 -8.63 -2.69 15.95
N SER A 341 -9.29 -3.80 16.31
CA SER A 341 -10.68 -3.81 16.74
C SER A 341 -10.87 -3.11 18.09
N TYR A 342 -12.02 -2.44 18.26
CA TYR A 342 -12.30 -1.66 19.46
C TYR A 342 -12.22 -2.49 20.75
N GLY A 343 -12.71 -3.74 20.72
CA GLY A 343 -12.66 -4.67 21.85
C GLY A 343 -11.23 -4.87 22.38
N CYS A 344 -10.26 -5.07 21.49
CA CYS A 344 -8.86 -5.25 21.87
C CYS A 344 -8.17 -3.95 22.32
N VAL A 345 -8.50 -2.81 21.70
CA VAL A 345 -7.79 -1.55 22.02
C VAL A 345 -8.34 -0.82 23.23
N LYS A 346 -9.57 -1.12 23.67
CA LYS A 346 -10.23 -0.50 24.84
C LYS A 346 -9.33 -0.56 26.08
N ASP A 347 -8.64 -1.67 26.27
CA ASP A 347 -7.74 -1.90 27.39
C ASP A 347 -6.31 -1.37 27.18
N ASN A 348 -5.94 -0.98 25.96
CA ASN A 348 -4.61 -0.52 25.56
C ASN A 348 -4.56 0.99 25.22
N ARG A 349 -5.27 1.81 26.00
CA ARG A 349 -5.34 3.28 25.79
C ARG A 349 -5.80 3.65 24.37
N LEU A 350 -6.71 2.86 23.81
CA LEU A 350 -7.23 2.97 22.44
C LEU A 350 -6.17 2.82 21.33
N ARG A 351 -4.97 2.32 21.64
CA ARG A 351 -3.98 1.97 20.62
C ARG A 351 -4.12 0.50 20.21
N PRO A 352 -3.84 0.16 18.94
CA PRO A 352 -3.84 -1.23 18.47
C PRO A 352 -3.05 -2.14 19.42
N LEU A 353 -3.61 -3.31 19.68
CA LEU A 353 -3.05 -4.26 20.65
C LEU A 353 -2.12 -5.23 19.93
N THR A 354 -0.88 -5.35 20.40
CA THR A 354 0.01 -6.44 19.99
C THR A 354 -0.02 -7.58 20.99
N MET A 355 -0.06 -8.81 20.48
CA MET A 355 -0.20 -10.02 21.30
C MET A 355 0.69 -11.16 20.83
N CYS A 356 1.08 -12.03 21.77
CA CYS A 356 1.70 -13.31 21.45
C CYS A 356 0.65 -14.31 20.93
N GLN A 357 1.13 -15.38 20.28
CA GLN A 357 0.26 -16.38 19.65
C GLN A 357 -0.73 -17.02 20.62
N GLU A 358 -0.30 -17.33 21.84
CA GLU A 358 -1.16 -17.95 22.85
C GLU A 358 -2.30 -17.02 23.30
N CYS A 359 -2.01 -15.72 23.48
CA CYS A 359 -3.05 -14.74 23.81
C CYS A 359 -3.99 -14.49 22.64
N HIS A 360 -3.45 -14.50 21.40
CA HIS A 360 -4.27 -14.42 20.20
C HIS A 360 -5.27 -15.57 20.11
N ILE A 361 -4.78 -16.83 20.17
CA ILE A 361 -5.64 -18.02 20.09
C ILE A 361 -6.68 -18.01 21.21
N ARG A 362 -6.27 -17.70 22.45
CA ARG A 362 -7.20 -17.66 23.59
C ARG A 362 -8.39 -16.72 23.34
N TYR A 363 -8.14 -15.49 22.90
CA TYR A 363 -9.18 -14.47 22.77
C TYR A 363 -9.90 -14.48 21.40
N HIS A 364 -9.21 -14.79 20.32
CA HIS A 364 -9.75 -14.70 18.95
C HIS A 364 -10.31 -16.02 18.42
N SER A 365 -10.11 -17.16 19.10
CA SER A 365 -10.66 -18.44 18.63
C SER A 365 -12.01 -18.82 19.25
N ALA A 366 -12.39 -18.27 20.40
CA ALA A 366 -13.60 -18.69 21.10
C ALA A 366 -14.31 -17.61 21.95
N ASP A 367 -13.67 -16.46 22.19
CA ASP A 367 -14.26 -15.39 23.02
C ASP A 367 -14.93 -14.30 22.16
N GLU A 368 -15.18 -13.13 22.75
CA GLU A 368 -15.79 -11.95 22.10
C GLU A 368 -15.02 -11.43 20.88
N GLY A 369 -13.75 -11.83 20.69
CA GLY A 369 -12.92 -11.34 19.59
C GLY A 369 -12.91 -12.21 18.33
N TYR A 370 -13.77 -13.22 18.22
CA TYR A 370 -13.73 -14.19 17.11
C TYR A 370 -13.97 -13.56 15.72
N ASP A 371 -14.68 -12.44 15.66
CA ASP A 371 -15.01 -11.71 14.42
C ASP A 371 -14.02 -10.58 14.11
N HIS A 372 -13.01 -10.37 14.97
CA HIS A 372 -12.03 -9.33 14.78
C HIS A 372 -11.08 -9.66 13.62
N VAL A 373 -10.79 -8.64 12.81
CA VAL A 373 -9.70 -8.71 11.85
C VAL A 373 -8.36 -8.56 12.59
N THR A 374 -7.48 -9.53 12.39
CA THR A 374 -6.14 -9.56 12.98
C THR A 374 -5.07 -9.53 11.91
N GLN A 375 -3.96 -8.85 12.21
CA GLN A 375 -2.76 -8.85 11.39
C GLN A 375 -1.76 -9.83 12.00
N ASN A 376 -1.55 -10.97 11.35
CA ASN A 376 -0.43 -11.85 11.70
C ASN A 376 0.88 -11.18 11.26
N LEU A 377 2.01 -11.65 11.80
CA LEU A 377 3.31 -11.44 11.15
C LEU A 377 3.29 -12.02 9.72
N PHE A 378 4.38 -11.83 8.98
CA PHE A 378 4.50 -12.31 7.60
C PHE A 378 3.96 -13.75 7.44
N PRO A 379 3.01 -13.97 6.51
CA PRO A 379 2.60 -15.33 6.17
C PRO A 379 3.79 -16.08 5.58
N ASP A 380 3.77 -17.40 5.70
CA ASP A 380 4.83 -18.24 5.20
C ASP A 380 4.88 -18.17 3.66
N PRO A 381 5.95 -17.59 3.07
CA PRO A 381 6.02 -17.31 1.64
C PRO A 381 5.99 -18.58 0.77
N TRP A 382 6.31 -19.74 1.34
CA TRP A 382 6.37 -21.00 0.62
C TRP A 382 5.01 -21.71 0.56
N THR A 383 4.08 -21.35 1.46
CA THR A 383 2.73 -21.92 1.51
C THR A 383 1.69 -21.11 0.76
N LEU A 384 1.99 -19.83 0.47
CA LEU A 384 1.13 -18.93 -0.30
C LEU A 384 0.76 -19.53 -1.66
N GLN A 385 -0.48 -19.26 -2.09
CA GLN A 385 -1.06 -19.74 -3.34
C GLN A 385 -1.51 -18.58 -4.22
N GLY A 386 -1.84 -18.86 -5.49
CA GLY A 386 -2.35 -17.84 -6.40
C GLY A 386 -1.32 -16.74 -6.70
N PRO A 387 -1.75 -15.49 -6.97
CA PRO A 387 -0.83 -14.39 -7.30
C PRO A 387 0.04 -13.97 -6.11
N ASP A 388 -0.45 -14.12 -4.88
CA ASP A 388 0.20 -13.63 -3.67
C ASP A 388 1.54 -14.33 -3.39
N GLN A 389 1.69 -15.56 -3.89
CA GLN A 389 2.91 -16.37 -3.73
C GLN A 389 4.16 -15.75 -4.35
N ALA A 390 3.99 -14.80 -5.27
CA ALA A 390 5.08 -14.10 -5.94
C ALA A 390 5.54 -12.85 -5.17
N TYR A 391 4.67 -12.24 -4.35
CA TYR A 391 4.94 -10.93 -3.75
C TYR A 391 6.19 -10.91 -2.85
N PRO A 392 6.40 -11.89 -1.94
CA PRO A 392 7.60 -11.88 -1.10
C PRO A 392 8.88 -12.01 -1.93
N THR A 393 8.89 -12.92 -2.91
CA THR A 393 10.09 -13.21 -3.71
C THR A 393 10.41 -12.07 -4.67
N GLU A 394 9.41 -11.52 -5.35
CA GLU A 394 9.60 -10.39 -6.27
C GLU A 394 9.94 -9.09 -5.53
N ALA A 395 9.41 -8.87 -4.32
CA ALA A 395 9.82 -7.74 -3.48
C ALA A 395 11.31 -7.83 -3.11
N VAL A 396 11.79 -9.02 -2.72
CA VAL A 396 13.23 -9.24 -2.45
C VAL A 396 14.05 -8.97 -3.71
N ILE A 397 13.67 -9.54 -4.85
CA ILE A 397 14.39 -9.36 -6.12
C ILE A 397 14.48 -7.87 -6.49
N ARG A 398 13.34 -7.17 -6.42
CA ARG A 398 13.23 -5.76 -6.76
C ARG A 398 14.10 -4.87 -5.87
N LEU A 399 14.12 -5.13 -4.56
CA LEU A 399 14.92 -4.39 -3.58
C LEU A 399 16.42 -4.67 -3.74
N LEU A 400 16.82 -5.92 -3.92
CA LEU A 400 18.22 -6.24 -4.21
C LEU A 400 18.68 -5.57 -5.51
N GLY A 401 17.81 -5.48 -6.52
CA GLY A 401 18.06 -4.76 -7.77
C GLY A 401 18.36 -3.26 -7.60
N GLU A 402 17.97 -2.62 -6.50
CA GLU A 402 18.31 -1.21 -6.23
C GLU A 402 19.80 -0.98 -5.91
N ALA A 403 20.57 -2.04 -5.66
CA ALA A 403 22.01 -1.93 -5.40
C ALA A 403 22.85 -1.60 -6.65
N GLN A 404 22.26 -1.60 -7.85
CA GLN A 404 22.99 -1.52 -9.11
C GLN A 404 24.04 -0.39 -9.11
N PRO A 405 25.31 -0.70 -9.45
CA PRO A 405 26.37 0.31 -9.53
C PRO A 405 26.20 1.14 -10.80
N CYS A 406 26.80 2.34 -10.85
CA CYS A 406 26.85 3.07 -12.11
C CYS A 406 27.70 2.27 -13.13
N GLN A 407 27.40 2.43 -14.42
CA GLN A 407 27.99 1.61 -15.47
C GLN A 407 29.52 1.76 -15.57
N LYS A 408 30.05 2.93 -15.19
CA LYS A 408 31.49 3.21 -15.13
C LYS A 408 32.20 2.35 -14.07
N THR A 409 31.74 2.36 -12.82
CA THR A 409 32.31 1.53 -11.75
C THR A 409 32.19 0.04 -12.06
N ARG A 410 31.09 -0.38 -12.69
CA ARG A 410 30.89 -1.77 -13.15
C ARG A 410 31.95 -2.17 -14.17
N ASN A 411 32.20 -1.33 -15.18
CA ASN A 411 33.19 -1.60 -16.23
C ASN A 411 34.63 -1.58 -15.69
N GLU A 412 34.96 -0.64 -14.80
CA GLU A 412 36.27 -0.56 -14.12
C GLU A 412 36.56 -1.83 -13.31
N ALA A 413 35.59 -2.31 -12.53
CA ALA A 413 35.75 -3.54 -11.74
C ALA A 413 35.97 -4.79 -12.62
N MET A 414 35.42 -4.80 -13.83
CA MET A 414 35.62 -5.87 -14.82
C MET A 414 36.88 -5.69 -15.68
N GLY A 415 37.69 -4.65 -15.44
CA GLY A 415 38.88 -4.37 -16.24
C GLY A 415 38.58 -3.91 -17.67
N LEU A 416 37.35 -3.50 -17.96
CA LEU A 416 36.88 -3.00 -19.26
C LEU A 416 37.09 -1.49 -19.33
N VAL A 417 38.35 -1.05 -19.45
CA VAL A 417 38.68 0.38 -19.54
C VAL A 417 38.23 0.94 -20.90
N GLN A 418 37.22 1.81 -20.91
CA GLN A 418 37.04 2.78 -22.01
C GLN A 418 37.92 3.99 -21.71
N GLY A 419 38.67 4.45 -22.72
CA GLY A 419 39.65 5.53 -22.58
C GLY A 419 39.05 6.80 -21.95
N LYS A 420 39.92 7.56 -21.27
CA LYS A 420 39.64 8.84 -20.63
C LYS A 420 38.76 9.73 -21.53
N LEU A 421 37.46 9.81 -21.22
CA LEU A 421 36.59 10.88 -21.70
C LEU A 421 36.05 11.59 -20.46
N GLU A 422 36.57 12.82 -20.32
CA GLU A 422 36.09 14.01 -19.62
C GLU A 422 35.30 13.80 -18.32
N GLU A 423 35.98 14.14 -17.22
CA GLU A 423 35.39 14.47 -15.93
C GLU A 423 34.55 15.75 -16.10
N GLU A 424 33.26 15.62 -16.37
CA GLU A 424 32.31 16.71 -16.13
C GLU A 424 31.75 16.60 -14.71
N GLU A 425 32.00 17.66 -13.94
CA GLU A 425 31.60 17.92 -12.55
C GLU A 425 30.07 17.87 -12.35
N PHE A 426 29.50 16.67 -12.23
CA PHE A 426 28.10 16.46 -11.80
C PHE A 426 28.00 15.57 -10.55
N GLU A 427 28.97 15.64 -9.63
CA GLU A 427 29.24 14.55 -8.69
C GLU A 427 28.41 14.53 -7.40
N ASP A 428 27.90 15.64 -6.85
CA ASP A 428 27.36 15.58 -5.47
C ASP A 428 25.88 15.14 -5.36
N ASP A 429 24.97 15.65 -6.19
CA ASP A 429 23.53 15.30 -6.12
C ASP A 429 23.24 13.91 -6.71
N VAL A 430 23.98 13.51 -7.74
CA VAL A 430 23.83 12.19 -8.38
C VAL A 430 24.34 11.07 -7.46
N ASP A 431 25.39 11.30 -6.66
CA ASP A 431 25.94 10.29 -5.76
C ASP A 431 25.05 10.08 -4.52
N ASN A 432 24.38 11.12 -4.01
CA ASN A 432 23.43 11.01 -2.89
C ASN A 432 22.19 10.19 -3.26
N ASP A 433 21.58 10.44 -4.43
CA ASP A 433 20.42 9.66 -4.89
C ASP A 433 20.78 8.21 -5.18
N ILE A 434 21.96 7.96 -5.77
CA ILE A 434 22.46 6.61 -6.00
C ILE A 434 22.71 5.88 -4.66
N ASN A 435 23.31 6.55 -3.67
CA ASN A 435 23.56 5.96 -2.36
C ASN A 435 22.26 5.69 -1.60
N ASN A 436 21.28 6.59 -1.66
CA ASN A 436 19.94 6.38 -1.11
C ASN A 436 19.25 5.16 -1.74
N ARG A 437 19.37 4.98 -3.06
CA ARG A 437 18.86 3.81 -3.76
C ARG A 437 19.57 2.52 -3.34
N ARG A 438 20.90 2.52 -3.32
CA ARG A 438 21.69 1.36 -2.86
C ARG A 438 21.33 0.93 -1.45
N MET A 439 21.05 1.89 -0.57
CA MET A 439 20.60 1.64 0.80
C MET A 439 19.26 0.90 0.87
N LEU A 440 18.41 0.97 -0.16
CA LEU A 440 17.16 0.18 -0.22
C LEU A 440 17.43 -1.32 -0.30
N SER A 441 18.55 -1.74 -0.88
CA SER A 441 18.88 -3.16 -1.02
C SER A 441 19.08 -3.88 0.32
N ARG A 442 19.34 -3.14 1.41
CA ARG A 442 19.35 -3.72 2.77
C ARG A 442 17.98 -4.29 3.16
N PHE A 443 16.88 -3.64 2.74
CA PHE A 443 15.54 -4.16 2.98
C PHE A 443 15.33 -5.49 2.24
N GLY A 444 15.90 -5.62 1.03
CA GLY A 444 15.91 -6.86 0.27
C GLY A 444 16.64 -7.99 1.00
N VAL A 445 17.83 -7.71 1.56
CA VAL A 445 18.56 -8.67 2.41
C VAL A 445 17.74 -9.07 3.63
N TRP A 446 17.10 -8.11 4.30
CA TRP A 446 16.33 -8.41 5.50
C TRP A 446 15.08 -9.24 5.20
N LEU A 447 14.34 -8.92 4.14
CA LEU A 447 13.21 -9.76 3.70
C LEU A 447 13.67 -11.14 3.24
N LEU A 448 14.84 -11.26 2.60
CA LEU A 448 15.42 -12.55 2.22
C LEU A 448 15.64 -13.44 3.45
N VAL A 449 16.30 -12.94 4.49
CA VAL A 449 16.64 -13.75 5.67
C VAL A 449 15.58 -13.75 6.78
N GLY A 450 14.63 -12.82 6.74
CA GLY A 450 13.57 -12.67 7.72
C GLY A 450 12.24 -13.30 7.27
N VAL A 451 11.94 -13.27 5.97
CA VAL A 451 10.70 -13.83 5.39
C VAL A 451 11.00 -15.07 4.57
N CYS A 452 11.96 -15.01 3.64
CA CYS A 452 12.34 -16.13 2.77
C CYS A 452 13.43 -17.03 3.39
N ASN A 453 13.42 -17.22 4.70
CA ASN A 453 14.54 -17.74 5.49
C ASN A 453 14.81 -19.25 5.36
N GLU A 454 13.82 -20.03 4.91
CA GLU A 454 13.87 -21.49 4.78
C GLU A 454 13.78 -21.95 3.31
N PRO A 455 14.80 -21.71 2.47
CA PRO A 455 14.73 -21.99 1.04
C PRO A 455 14.53 -23.46 0.68
N ALA A 456 14.90 -24.39 1.58
CA ALA A 456 14.70 -25.83 1.39
C ALA A 456 13.22 -26.23 1.21
N ARG A 457 12.30 -25.45 1.80
CA ARG A 457 10.85 -25.67 1.74
C ARG A 457 10.21 -25.15 0.46
N CYS A 458 10.94 -24.38 -0.35
CA CYS A 458 10.41 -23.92 -1.62
C CYS A 458 10.35 -25.09 -2.62
N GLU A 459 9.14 -25.42 -3.07
CA GLU A 459 8.88 -26.46 -4.07
C GLU A 459 9.09 -25.95 -5.49
N SER A 460 8.96 -24.64 -5.71
CA SER A 460 9.10 -24.03 -7.04
C SER A 460 10.56 -23.70 -7.34
N ALA A 461 11.18 -24.48 -8.23
CA ALA A 461 12.50 -24.20 -8.77
C ALA A 461 12.57 -22.82 -9.45
N GLU A 462 11.47 -22.36 -10.05
CA GLU A 462 11.38 -21.04 -10.67
C GLU A 462 11.51 -19.91 -9.66
N ARG A 463 10.68 -19.91 -8.61
CA ARG A 463 10.69 -18.87 -7.57
C ARG A 463 12.02 -18.84 -6.83
N LEU A 464 12.52 -20.00 -6.41
CA LEU A 464 13.80 -20.07 -5.70
C LEU A 464 14.97 -19.73 -6.64
N GLY A 465 14.95 -20.18 -7.90
CA GLY A 465 16.01 -19.89 -8.86
C GLY A 465 16.15 -18.41 -9.20
N ARG A 466 15.02 -17.70 -9.37
CA ARG A 466 14.99 -16.23 -9.53
C ARG A 466 15.65 -15.53 -8.33
N LEU A 467 15.27 -15.92 -7.11
CA LEU A 467 15.86 -15.39 -5.89
C LEU A 467 17.37 -15.64 -5.83
N VAL A 468 17.80 -16.89 -6.01
CA VAL A 468 19.22 -17.28 -5.96
C VAL A 468 20.02 -16.49 -6.99
N SER A 469 19.53 -16.38 -8.22
CA SER A 469 20.22 -15.63 -9.27
C SER A 469 20.36 -14.14 -8.94
N MET A 470 19.29 -13.50 -8.45
CA MET A 470 19.36 -12.09 -8.03
C MET A 470 20.30 -11.92 -6.84
N VAL A 471 20.29 -12.83 -5.88
CA VAL A 471 21.20 -12.81 -4.72
C VAL A 471 22.67 -12.91 -5.17
N LEU A 472 22.98 -13.81 -6.11
CA LEU A 472 24.33 -13.93 -6.67
C LEU A 472 24.74 -12.67 -7.43
N SER A 473 23.84 -12.09 -8.23
CA SER A 473 24.06 -10.80 -8.91
C SER A 473 24.23 -9.64 -7.93
N TRP A 474 23.58 -9.70 -6.77
CA TRP A 474 23.72 -8.69 -5.72
C TRP A 474 25.08 -8.81 -4.99
N ILE A 475 25.57 -10.02 -4.74
CA ILE A 475 26.93 -10.23 -4.19
C ILE A 475 27.99 -9.67 -5.14
N GLU A 476 27.87 -9.98 -6.44
CA GLU A 476 28.72 -9.41 -7.48
C GLU A 476 28.70 -7.87 -7.37
N THR A 477 27.51 -7.27 -7.37
CA THR A 477 27.33 -5.83 -7.21
C THR A 477 28.01 -5.29 -5.95
N ALA A 478 27.70 -5.83 -4.78
CA ALA A 478 28.24 -5.39 -3.49
C ALA A 478 29.77 -5.46 -3.44
N SER A 479 30.37 -6.46 -4.10
CA SER A 479 31.83 -6.62 -4.16
C SER A 479 32.52 -5.53 -5.01
N THR A 480 31.84 -5.03 -6.04
CA THR A 480 32.35 -3.99 -6.97
C THR A 480 32.14 -2.55 -6.50
N LEU A 481 31.33 -2.34 -5.45
CA LEU A 481 31.07 -1.00 -4.93
C LEU A 481 32.33 -0.36 -4.31
N ARG A 482 32.39 0.98 -4.44
CA ARG A 482 33.42 1.84 -3.82
C ARG A 482 33.50 1.57 -2.30
N ARG A 483 34.66 1.86 -1.70
CA ARG A 483 34.87 1.74 -0.24
C ARG A 483 34.28 2.93 0.53
N ASP A 484 33.04 3.29 0.18
CA ASP A 484 32.25 4.26 0.92
C ASP A 484 31.42 3.54 2.01
N TYR A 485 30.73 4.32 2.85
CA TYR A 485 29.93 3.76 3.95
C TYR A 485 28.89 2.75 3.48
N VAL A 486 28.21 3.03 2.36
CA VAL A 486 27.16 2.16 1.81
C VAL A 486 27.76 0.86 1.27
N GLY A 487 28.84 0.94 0.49
CA GLY A 487 29.56 -0.21 -0.03
C GLY A 487 30.08 -1.13 1.07
N GLU A 488 30.67 -0.59 2.14
CA GLU A 488 31.12 -1.37 3.29
C GLU A 488 29.94 -2.00 4.06
N LEU A 489 28.82 -1.28 4.22
CA LEU A 489 27.61 -1.84 4.82
C LEU A 489 27.09 -3.04 4.02
N LEU A 490 26.96 -2.92 2.70
CA LEU A 490 26.45 -4.01 1.86
C LEU A 490 27.40 -5.21 1.85
N LYS A 491 28.73 -4.99 1.79
CA LYS A 491 29.73 -6.08 1.92
C LYS A 491 29.62 -6.81 3.26
N ARG A 492 29.36 -6.08 4.34
CA ARG A 492 29.12 -6.66 5.67
C ARG A 492 27.86 -7.52 5.68
N LEU A 493 26.77 -7.06 5.07
CA LEU A 493 25.52 -7.83 4.94
C LEU A 493 25.71 -9.13 4.15
N THR A 494 26.57 -9.13 3.12
CA THR A 494 26.94 -10.34 2.38
C THR A 494 27.45 -11.42 3.32
N SER A 495 28.47 -11.07 4.12
CA SER A 495 29.13 -12.02 5.02
C SER A 495 28.26 -12.43 6.21
N GLN A 496 27.45 -11.50 6.75
CA GLN A 496 26.62 -11.74 7.93
C GLN A 496 25.39 -12.60 7.62
N TYR A 497 24.73 -12.37 6.49
CA TYR A 497 23.40 -12.92 6.22
C TYR A 497 23.36 -13.73 4.93
N VAL A 498 23.78 -13.12 3.82
CA VAL A 498 23.52 -13.66 2.47
C VAL A 498 24.28 -14.96 2.23
N CYS A 499 25.55 -15.04 2.61
CA CYS A 499 26.35 -16.26 2.41
C CYS A 499 25.77 -17.45 3.19
N ARG A 500 25.26 -17.23 4.40
CA ARG A 500 24.59 -18.26 5.20
C ARG A 500 23.31 -18.74 4.54
N TRP A 501 22.54 -17.85 3.93
CA TRP A 501 21.33 -18.20 3.20
C TRP A 501 21.66 -19.03 1.94
N LEU A 502 22.63 -18.61 1.13
CA LEU A 502 23.08 -19.37 -0.05
C LEU A 502 23.69 -20.73 0.30
N THR A 503 24.36 -20.84 1.45
CA THR A 503 24.87 -22.12 1.96
C THR A 503 23.73 -23.11 2.18
N GLN A 504 22.60 -22.68 2.75
CA GLN A 504 21.41 -23.53 2.91
C GLN A 504 20.83 -23.96 1.55
N VAL A 505 20.84 -23.07 0.55
CA VAL A 505 20.41 -23.43 -0.82
C VAL A 505 21.34 -24.47 -1.41
N ARG A 506 22.67 -24.30 -1.31
CA ARG A 506 23.65 -25.28 -1.80
C ARG A 506 23.40 -26.65 -1.17
N ASP A 507 23.24 -26.69 0.14
CA ASP A 507 23.14 -27.94 0.90
C ASP A 507 21.81 -28.67 0.68
N SER A 508 20.74 -27.96 0.29
CA SER A 508 19.39 -28.53 0.10
C SER A 508 18.93 -28.64 -1.36
N LYS A 509 19.46 -27.82 -2.26
CA LYS A 509 19.03 -27.65 -3.66
C LYS A 509 20.25 -27.38 -4.57
N LEU A 510 21.28 -28.23 -4.47
CA LEU A 510 22.56 -28.10 -5.19
C LEU A 510 22.39 -27.90 -6.71
N ASP A 511 21.53 -28.70 -7.35
CA ASP A 511 21.28 -28.63 -8.79
C ASP A 511 20.77 -27.25 -9.23
N LEU A 512 19.92 -26.63 -8.41
CA LEU A 512 19.38 -25.30 -8.68
C LEU A 512 20.49 -24.23 -8.58
N LEU A 513 21.36 -24.34 -7.57
CA LEU A 513 22.50 -23.43 -7.45
C LEU A 513 23.44 -23.57 -8.65
N CYS A 514 23.75 -24.80 -9.06
CA CYS A 514 24.58 -25.07 -10.23
C CYS A 514 23.93 -24.53 -11.51
N ALA A 515 22.61 -24.68 -11.67
CA ALA A 515 21.87 -24.10 -12.78
C ALA A 515 21.94 -22.56 -12.82
N CYS A 516 21.94 -21.89 -11.67
CA CYS A 516 22.09 -20.42 -11.58
C CYS A 516 23.53 -19.95 -11.89
N LEU A 517 24.53 -20.80 -11.70
CA LEU A 517 25.95 -20.53 -11.95
C LEU A 517 26.43 -21.01 -13.33
N SER A 518 25.56 -21.69 -14.09
CA SER A 518 25.84 -22.20 -15.42
C SER A 518 26.03 -21.07 -16.45
N PRO A 519 26.87 -21.24 -17.50
CA PRO A 519 26.99 -20.25 -18.58
C PRO A 519 25.69 -20.06 -19.37
N ASN A 520 24.85 -21.09 -19.42
CA ASN A 520 23.58 -21.09 -20.16
C ASN A 520 22.43 -21.43 -19.22
N PRO A 521 22.11 -20.52 -18.28
CA PRO A 521 21.17 -20.83 -17.22
C PRO A 521 19.72 -20.83 -17.78
N PRO A 522 18.77 -21.54 -17.13
CA PRO A 522 17.37 -21.56 -17.55
C PRO A 522 16.75 -20.16 -17.69
N GLY A 523 15.76 -20.01 -18.58
CA GLY A 523 15.18 -18.68 -18.88
C GLY A 523 14.66 -17.94 -17.65
N TYR A 524 14.07 -18.65 -16.69
CA TYR A 524 13.51 -18.05 -15.49
C TYR A 524 14.55 -17.53 -14.50
N VAL A 525 15.80 -17.99 -14.51
CA VAL A 525 16.85 -17.47 -13.62
C VAL A 525 17.64 -16.31 -14.23
N LYS A 526 17.33 -15.90 -15.47
CA LYS A 526 17.97 -14.77 -16.15
C LYS A 526 17.41 -13.44 -15.61
N VAL A 527 17.77 -13.11 -14.38
CA VAL A 527 17.37 -11.89 -13.68
C VAL A 527 18.61 -11.13 -13.21
N GLY A 528 18.61 -9.81 -13.34
CA GLY A 528 19.70 -8.96 -12.86
C GLY A 528 20.91 -8.89 -13.81
N GLY A 529 21.64 -7.78 -13.73
CA GLY A 529 22.95 -7.62 -14.38
C GLY A 529 22.88 -7.65 -15.91
N CYS A 530 23.65 -8.53 -16.55
CA CYS A 530 23.67 -8.67 -18.02
C CYS A 530 22.30 -9.04 -18.61
N TRP A 531 21.39 -9.63 -17.82
CA TRP A 531 20.07 -10.04 -18.30
C TRP A 531 19.08 -8.89 -18.43
N ASP A 532 19.29 -7.81 -17.69
CA ASP A 532 18.45 -6.61 -17.76
C ASP A 532 18.87 -5.67 -18.91
N THR A 533 19.94 -6.00 -19.62
CA THR A 533 20.52 -5.22 -20.72
C THR A 533 20.64 -6.06 -21.99
N MET A 534 20.55 -5.42 -23.16
CA MET A 534 20.84 -6.07 -24.44
C MET A 534 22.36 -6.31 -24.57
N SER A 535 22.83 -7.38 -23.92
CA SER A 535 24.24 -7.76 -23.83
C SER A 535 24.61 -8.81 -24.87
N SER A 536 25.83 -8.74 -25.41
CA SER A 536 26.35 -9.79 -26.30
C SER A 536 26.63 -11.07 -25.50
N LYS A 537 26.71 -12.22 -26.18
CA LYS A 537 27.05 -13.49 -25.52
C LYS A 537 28.40 -13.44 -24.80
N GLU A 538 29.39 -12.78 -25.38
CA GLU A 538 30.72 -12.62 -24.76
C GLU A 538 30.63 -11.81 -23.46
N ARG A 539 29.82 -10.73 -23.45
CA ARG A 539 29.56 -9.94 -22.25
C ARG A 539 28.86 -10.78 -21.17
N GLN A 540 27.89 -11.60 -21.54
CA GLN A 540 27.19 -12.51 -20.62
C GLN A 540 28.16 -13.51 -19.99
N HIS A 541 29.04 -14.10 -20.80
CA HIS A 541 30.07 -15.03 -20.30
C HIS A 541 31.07 -14.34 -19.37
N MET A 542 31.55 -13.14 -19.72
CA MET A 542 32.45 -12.38 -18.86
C MET A 542 31.82 -12.04 -17.51
N GLU A 543 30.58 -11.55 -17.49
CA GLU A 543 29.87 -11.21 -16.25
C GLU A 543 29.58 -12.46 -15.40
N GLY A 544 29.23 -13.59 -16.03
CA GLY A 544 29.05 -14.85 -15.31
C GLY A 544 30.34 -15.40 -14.69
N LEU A 545 31.48 -15.32 -15.40
CA LEU A 545 32.78 -15.70 -14.84
C LEU A 545 33.22 -14.76 -13.72
N HIS A 546 33.02 -13.44 -13.89
CA HIS A 546 33.29 -12.46 -12.84
C HIS A 546 32.46 -12.76 -11.57
N ARG A 547 31.18 -13.08 -11.73
CA ARG A 547 30.32 -13.53 -10.64
C ARG A 547 30.85 -14.76 -9.92
N LEU A 548 31.38 -15.76 -10.66
CA LEU A 548 32.04 -16.91 -10.04
C LEU A 548 33.20 -16.47 -9.15
N CYS A 549 34.08 -15.58 -9.64
CA CYS A 549 35.18 -15.03 -8.86
C CYS A 549 34.70 -14.32 -7.58
N CYS A 550 33.59 -13.57 -7.65
CA CYS A 550 33.02 -12.88 -6.49
C CYS A 550 32.48 -13.84 -5.41
N VAL A 551 32.02 -15.04 -5.78
CA VAL A 551 31.43 -16.00 -4.81
C VAL A 551 32.43 -17.02 -4.26
N VAL A 552 33.60 -17.18 -4.89
CA VAL A 552 34.69 -18.06 -4.41
C VAL A 552 35.14 -17.73 -2.98
N PRO A 553 35.39 -16.46 -2.57
CA PRO A 553 35.78 -16.12 -1.20
C PRO A 553 34.77 -16.52 -0.12
N HIS A 554 33.53 -16.82 -0.53
CA HIS A 554 32.43 -17.18 0.35
C HIS A 554 32.23 -18.70 0.49
N ASN A 555 33.14 -19.51 -0.04
CA ASN A 555 33.08 -20.99 -0.02
C ASN A 555 31.79 -21.56 -0.63
N LEU A 556 31.17 -20.84 -1.56
CA LEU A 556 29.98 -21.29 -2.28
C LEU A 556 30.33 -22.23 -3.44
N ILE A 557 31.52 -22.06 -4.03
CA ILE A 557 32.08 -22.95 -5.05
C ILE A 557 32.87 -24.06 -4.37
N THR A 558 32.18 -25.13 -4.00
CA THR A 558 32.81 -26.36 -3.49
C THR A 558 33.39 -27.19 -4.65
N PRO A 559 34.23 -28.21 -4.37
CA PRO A 559 34.70 -29.13 -5.41
C PRO A 559 33.55 -29.76 -6.21
N GLU A 560 32.47 -30.13 -5.54
CA GLU A 560 31.27 -30.69 -6.17
C GLU A 560 30.58 -29.71 -7.14
N VAL A 561 30.38 -28.45 -6.71
CA VAL A 561 29.84 -27.39 -7.59
C VAL A 561 30.76 -27.16 -8.78
N TRP A 562 32.07 -27.11 -8.55
CA TRP A 562 33.08 -26.88 -9.60
C TRP A 562 33.07 -27.98 -10.67
N GLU A 563 33.02 -29.25 -10.25
CA GLU A 563 32.95 -30.40 -11.16
C GLU A 563 31.71 -30.38 -12.06
N ILE A 564 30.60 -29.82 -11.59
CA ILE A 564 29.35 -29.69 -12.36
C ILE A 564 29.41 -28.52 -13.35
N ILE A 565 29.78 -27.32 -12.89
CA ILE A 565 29.61 -26.09 -13.69
C ILE A 565 30.80 -25.82 -14.62
N MET A 566 32.03 -26.16 -14.22
CA MET A 566 33.22 -25.75 -14.97
C MET A 566 33.33 -26.41 -16.35
N PRO A 567 33.00 -27.71 -16.53
CA PRO A 567 32.95 -28.30 -17.88
C PRO A 567 31.98 -27.59 -18.81
N GLN A 568 30.83 -27.14 -18.29
CA GLN A 568 29.84 -26.38 -19.06
C GLN A 568 30.40 -25.04 -19.51
N TRP A 569 31.09 -24.32 -18.59
CA TRP A 569 31.76 -23.06 -18.89
C TRP A 569 32.82 -23.22 -19.99
N MET A 570 33.66 -24.25 -19.89
CA MET A 570 34.71 -24.49 -20.90
C MET A 570 34.12 -24.75 -22.30
N GLU A 571 33.03 -25.52 -22.40
CA GLU A 571 32.38 -25.79 -23.68
C GLU A 571 31.63 -24.55 -24.23
N ALA A 572 30.98 -23.78 -23.36
CA ALA A 572 30.30 -22.54 -23.76
C ALA A 572 31.30 -21.50 -24.29
N ILE A 573 32.44 -21.30 -23.62
CA ILE A 573 33.50 -20.39 -24.06
C ILE A 573 34.03 -20.82 -25.43
N LYS A 574 34.32 -22.12 -25.61
CA LYS A 574 34.82 -22.67 -26.87
C LYS A 574 33.83 -22.48 -28.03
N THR A 575 32.53 -22.59 -27.75
CA THR A 575 31.47 -22.53 -28.77
C THR A 575 31.13 -21.09 -29.14
N ASP A 576 30.99 -20.22 -28.14
CA ASP A 576 30.40 -18.89 -28.30
C ASP A 576 31.43 -17.75 -28.43
N VAL A 577 32.69 -17.95 -28.01
CA VAL A 577 33.73 -16.94 -28.15
C VAL A 577 34.49 -17.18 -29.45
N HIS A 578 34.04 -16.52 -30.52
CA HIS A 578 34.76 -16.55 -31.79
C HIS A 578 36.12 -15.83 -31.66
N GLN A 579 37.20 -16.49 -32.09
CA GLN A 579 38.47 -15.81 -32.27
C GLN A 579 38.27 -14.65 -33.25
N LYS A 580 38.43 -13.41 -32.78
CA LYS A 580 38.70 -12.29 -33.70
C LYS A 580 40.03 -12.60 -34.37
N ILE A 581 39.98 -13.04 -35.63
CA ILE A 581 41.14 -13.11 -36.53
C ILE A 581 41.55 -11.69 -36.88
#